data_AF-A0A4S0RTQ6-F1
#
_entry.id   AF-A0A4S0RTQ6-F1
#
_cell.length_a   1.000
_cell.length_b   1.000
_cell.length_c   1.000
_cell.angle_alpha   90.00
_cell.angle_beta   90.00
_cell.angle_gamma   90.00
#
_symmetry.space_group_name_H-M   'P 1'
#
loop_
_entity.id
_entity.type
_entity.pdbx_description
1 polymer ?
#
loop_
_entity_poly.entity_id
_entity_poly.type
_entity_poly.pdbx_seq_one_letter_code
_entity_poly.pdbx_strand_id
1 'polypeptide(L)'
;MTAHPPFRKVLDGVATREQMFQLFSRHKDTPGIDPNSGTPYSAEWFEITASEYHFMLDLLPPLFMRTGMLGMSEYKAGNVTSVFLAIRIRGGERWFHGFCDLTDRQSPDKMRAAIIAHETGASDSMTRAEKLEAIWNITPVKLRGTARNADPETGWAEHRGKRTILVNAGRHDATFRLLDDLSDLEIAEYLSKVRLRRS
;
A
#
# COMPACT_ATOMS: atom_id res chain seq x y z
N MET A 1 24.84 -18.29 10.98
CA MET A 1 23.94 -17.16 10.68
C MET A 1 22.98 -17.61 9.57
N THR A 2 21.78 -18.06 9.91
CA THR A 2 20.75 -18.37 8.91
C THR A 2 20.22 -17.05 8.38
N ALA A 3 20.56 -16.71 7.14
CA ALA A 3 20.01 -15.54 6.47
C ALA A 3 18.49 -15.75 6.34
N HIS A 4 17.70 -14.93 7.04
CA HIS A 4 16.26 -14.92 6.82
C HIS A 4 16.00 -14.53 5.37
N PRO A 5 15.05 -15.19 4.67
CA PRO A 5 14.68 -14.81 3.31
C PRO A 5 14.22 -13.35 3.30
N PRO A 6 14.48 -12.59 2.22
CA PRO A 6 14.05 -11.21 2.11
C PRO A 6 12.52 -11.11 2.16
N PHE A 7 12.01 -10.06 2.81
CA PHE A 7 10.57 -9.79 2.85
C PHE A 7 10.04 -9.51 1.45
N ARG A 8 8.97 -10.20 1.06
CA ARG A 8 8.40 -10.14 -0.28
C ARG A 8 6.90 -9.87 -0.25
N LYS A 9 6.46 -8.91 -1.07
CA LYS A 9 5.04 -8.70 -1.36
C LYS A 9 4.57 -9.82 -2.29
N VAL A 10 3.43 -10.43 -1.99
CA VAL A 10 2.97 -11.63 -2.71
C VAL A 10 1.67 -11.45 -3.47
N LEU A 11 1.00 -10.32 -3.24
CA LEU A 11 -0.15 -9.87 -4.00
C LEU A 11 -0.01 -8.38 -4.23
N ASP A 12 -0.17 -7.96 -5.48
CA ASP A 12 -0.26 -6.55 -5.82
C ASP A 12 -1.70 -6.05 -5.65
N GLY A 13 -1.83 -4.84 -5.12
CA GLY A 13 -3.10 -4.27 -4.67
C GLY A 13 -3.58 -4.79 -3.31
N VAL A 14 -4.87 -4.61 -3.05
CA VAL A 14 -5.54 -4.96 -1.78
C VAL A 14 -6.28 -6.29 -1.96
N ALA A 15 -5.98 -7.27 -1.12
CA ALA A 15 -6.64 -8.57 -1.17
C ALA A 15 -8.14 -8.47 -0.86
N THR A 16 -8.95 -9.16 -1.65
CA THR A 16 -10.32 -9.51 -1.22
C THR A 16 -10.26 -10.51 -0.07
N ARG A 17 -11.37 -10.69 0.64
CA ARG A 17 -11.49 -11.70 1.70
C ARG A 17 -11.17 -13.11 1.20
N GLU A 18 -11.67 -13.48 0.02
CA GLU A 18 -11.38 -14.78 -0.58
C GLU A 18 -9.88 -14.94 -0.87
N GLN A 19 -9.26 -13.93 -1.47
CA GLN A 19 -7.83 -13.92 -1.73
C GLN A 19 -6.99 -14.00 -0.44
N MET A 20 -7.41 -13.33 0.64
CA MET A 20 -6.75 -13.41 1.94
C MET A 20 -6.69 -14.86 2.44
N PHE A 21 -7.83 -15.57 2.44
CA PHE A 21 -7.87 -16.97 2.89
C PHE A 21 -7.10 -17.92 1.97
N GLN A 22 -7.11 -17.67 0.65
CA GLN A 22 -6.26 -18.40 -0.30
C GLN A 22 -4.77 -18.19 0.01
N LEU A 23 -4.35 -16.93 0.24
CA LEU A 23 -2.97 -16.58 0.58
C LEU A 23 -2.52 -17.15 1.93
N PHE A 24 -3.43 -17.32 2.90
CA PHE A 24 -3.10 -18.01 4.15
C PHE A 24 -2.69 -19.46 3.94
N SER A 25 -3.13 -20.10 2.86
CA SER A 25 -2.89 -21.53 2.58
C SER A 25 -2.18 -21.79 1.25
N ARG A 26 -1.62 -20.77 0.61
CA ARG A 26 -1.06 -20.82 -0.74
C ARG A 26 0.03 -21.88 -0.98
N HIS A 27 0.72 -22.35 0.07
CA HIS A 27 1.77 -23.36 -0.04
C HIS A 27 1.30 -24.76 0.39
N LYS A 28 0.02 -24.93 0.75
CA LYS A 28 -0.52 -26.19 1.28
C LYS A 28 -0.31 -27.37 0.31
N ASP A 29 -0.46 -27.12 -0.98
CA ASP A 29 -0.43 -28.15 -2.03
C ASP A 29 0.84 -28.05 -2.90
N THR A 30 1.87 -27.32 -2.45
CA THR A 30 3.12 -27.16 -3.22
C THR A 30 3.96 -28.44 -3.15
N PRO A 31 4.29 -29.09 -4.29
CA PRO A 31 5.11 -30.30 -4.29
C PRO A 31 6.50 -30.05 -3.66
N GLY A 32 6.92 -30.96 -2.80
CA GLY A 32 8.24 -30.89 -2.14
C GLY A 32 8.31 -29.95 -0.93
N ILE A 33 7.20 -29.32 -0.53
CA ILE A 33 7.10 -28.55 0.70
C ILE A 33 6.46 -29.42 1.79
N ASP A 34 7.07 -29.46 2.99
CA ASP A 34 6.44 -30.05 4.16
C ASP A 34 5.17 -29.25 4.55
N PRO A 35 3.98 -29.85 4.54
CA PRO A 35 2.74 -29.18 4.93
C PRO A 35 2.74 -28.62 6.35
N ASN A 36 3.58 -29.17 7.23
CA ASN A 36 3.76 -28.74 8.61
C ASN A 36 4.90 -27.73 8.78
N SER A 37 5.49 -27.24 7.68
CA SER A 37 6.54 -26.22 7.70
C SER A 37 5.97 -24.83 7.44
N GLY A 38 6.25 -23.90 8.36
CA GLY A 38 5.90 -22.49 8.23
C GLY A 38 6.90 -21.70 7.39
N THR A 39 8.08 -22.27 7.14
CA THR A 39 9.19 -21.65 6.41
C THR A 39 8.80 -21.09 5.03
N PRO A 40 7.98 -21.77 4.20
CA PRO A 40 7.57 -21.24 2.90
C PRO A 40 6.83 -19.90 3.00
N TYR A 41 6.03 -19.74 4.06
CA TYR A 41 5.26 -18.54 4.33
C TYR A 41 6.13 -17.41 4.90
N SER A 42 7.25 -17.75 5.55
CA SER A 42 8.08 -16.76 6.23
C SER A 42 8.50 -15.61 5.30
N ALA A 43 8.39 -14.39 5.85
CA ALA A 43 8.70 -13.14 5.18
C ALA A 43 7.77 -12.76 4.00
N GLU A 44 6.65 -13.47 3.80
CA GLU A 44 5.61 -13.06 2.84
C GLU A 44 4.63 -12.08 3.47
N TRP A 45 4.22 -11.08 2.70
CA TRP A 45 3.21 -10.11 3.12
C TRP A 45 2.35 -9.61 1.95
N PHE A 46 1.17 -9.10 2.26
CA PHE A 46 0.24 -8.49 1.31
C PHE A 46 -0.67 -7.46 2.01
N GLU A 47 -1.32 -6.61 1.22
CA GLU A 47 -2.25 -5.59 1.73
C GLU A 47 -3.66 -6.16 1.84
N ILE A 48 -4.40 -5.75 2.87
CA ILE A 48 -5.79 -6.13 3.15
C ILE A 48 -6.62 -4.88 3.44
N THR A 49 -7.94 -5.03 3.49
CA THR A 49 -8.83 -3.94 3.92
C THR A 49 -8.83 -3.79 5.44
N ALA A 50 -9.27 -2.62 5.91
CA ALA A 50 -9.55 -2.40 7.33
C ALA A 50 -10.57 -3.41 7.87
N SER A 51 -11.59 -3.76 7.08
CA SER A 51 -12.62 -4.72 7.50
C SER A 51 -12.04 -6.11 7.79
N GLU A 52 -11.10 -6.58 6.97
CA GLU A 52 -10.45 -7.87 7.19
C GLU A 52 -9.49 -7.83 8.39
N TYR A 53 -8.78 -6.71 8.60
CA TYR A 53 -7.96 -6.51 9.79
C TYR A 53 -8.78 -6.62 11.08
N HIS A 54 -9.90 -5.88 11.15
CA HIS A 54 -10.77 -5.90 12.32
C HIS A 54 -11.50 -7.23 12.48
N PHE A 55 -11.95 -7.85 11.38
CA PHE A 55 -12.52 -9.19 11.41
C PHE A 55 -11.56 -10.20 12.06
N MET A 56 -10.28 -10.18 11.67
CA MET A 56 -9.29 -11.11 12.23
C MET A 56 -8.95 -10.81 13.69
N LEU A 57 -8.98 -9.53 14.08
CA LEU A 57 -8.82 -9.11 15.47
C LEU A 57 -9.96 -9.64 16.36
N ASP A 58 -11.19 -9.66 15.86
CA ASP A 58 -12.37 -10.12 16.61
C ASP A 58 -12.52 -11.64 16.64
N LEU A 59 -11.87 -12.36 15.71
CA LEU A 59 -12.03 -13.80 15.54
C LEU A 59 -11.34 -14.62 16.63
N LEU A 60 -10.11 -14.24 17.03
CA LEU A 60 -9.31 -14.97 18.02
C LEU A 60 -8.49 -14.01 18.90
N PRO A 61 -8.27 -14.33 20.19
CA PRO A 61 -7.43 -13.51 21.05
C PRO A 61 -6.00 -13.44 20.49
N PRO A 62 -5.42 -12.24 20.36
CA PRO A 62 -4.09 -12.11 19.77
C PRO A 62 -3.02 -12.65 20.73
N LEU A 63 -2.00 -13.29 20.16
CA LEU A 63 -0.78 -13.68 20.86
C LEU A 63 -0.08 -12.46 21.49
N PHE A 64 -0.05 -11.37 20.74
CA PHE A 64 0.41 -10.07 21.20
C PHE A 64 -0.37 -8.97 20.47
N MET A 65 -0.52 -7.83 21.13
CA MET A 65 -1.00 -6.61 20.53
C MET A 65 -0.07 -5.45 20.91
N ARG A 66 0.34 -4.67 19.91
CA ARG A 66 1.21 -3.50 20.03
C ARG A 66 0.67 -2.39 19.12
N THR A 67 1.24 -1.19 19.20
CA THR A 67 0.79 -0.03 18.41
C THR A 67 0.71 -0.35 16.91
N GLY A 68 -0.51 -0.53 16.40
CA GLY A 68 -0.79 -0.87 14.99
C GLY A 68 -0.30 -2.26 14.57
N MET A 69 -0.20 -3.23 15.48
CA MET A 69 0.23 -4.60 15.16
C MET A 69 -0.43 -5.62 16.07
N LEU A 70 -0.84 -6.74 15.52
CA LEU A 70 -1.24 -7.92 16.28
C LEU A 70 -0.67 -9.18 15.65
N GLY A 71 -0.29 -10.14 16.49
CA GLY A 71 0.04 -11.50 16.06
C GLY A 71 -1.06 -12.46 16.48
N MET A 72 -1.43 -13.40 15.64
CA MET A 72 -2.41 -14.43 15.99
C MET A 72 -1.80 -15.50 16.91
N SER A 73 -2.62 -16.03 17.82
CA SER A 73 -2.26 -17.13 18.71
C SER A 73 -2.10 -18.47 18.00
N GLU A 74 -2.76 -18.65 16.86
CA GLU A 74 -2.61 -19.82 16.01
C GLU A 74 -1.38 -19.70 15.13
N TYR A 75 -0.36 -20.49 15.45
CA TYR A 75 0.82 -20.63 14.61
C TYR A 75 0.46 -21.37 13.32
N LYS A 76 0.98 -20.88 12.20
CA LYS A 76 0.83 -21.57 10.91
C LYS A 76 1.54 -22.91 10.95
N ALA A 77 2.76 -22.90 11.48
CA ALA A 77 3.61 -24.07 11.70
C ALA A 77 4.91 -23.65 12.40
N GLY A 78 5.38 -24.44 13.36
CA GLY A 78 6.55 -24.11 14.17
C GLY A 78 6.40 -22.74 14.85
N ASN A 79 7.38 -21.85 14.64
CA ASN A 79 7.39 -20.49 15.21
C ASN A 79 6.83 -19.43 14.25
N VAL A 80 6.29 -19.83 13.09
CA VAL A 80 5.73 -18.89 12.10
C VAL A 80 4.27 -18.61 12.41
N THR A 81 3.93 -17.33 12.58
CA THR A 81 2.56 -16.87 12.85
C THR A 81 2.11 -15.76 11.90
N SER A 82 0.79 -15.64 11.75
CA SER A 82 0.13 -14.52 11.10
C SER A 82 0.28 -13.25 11.93
N VAL A 83 0.78 -12.19 11.31
CA VAL A 83 0.89 -10.85 11.88
C VAL A 83 0.11 -9.88 11.01
N PHE A 84 -0.74 -9.09 11.63
CA PHE A 84 -1.47 -8.01 10.98
C PHE A 84 -0.90 -6.67 11.41
N LEU A 85 -0.78 -5.73 10.47
CA LEU A 85 -0.17 -4.43 10.68
C LEU A 85 -1.08 -3.32 10.16
N ALA A 86 -1.39 -2.35 11.02
CA ALA A 86 -1.91 -1.05 10.62
C ALA A 86 -0.73 -0.07 10.51
N ILE A 87 -0.50 0.47 9.32
CA ILE A 87 0.64 1.32 9.02
C ILE A 87 0.16 2.64 8.40
N ARG A 88 0.61 3.75 8.99
CA ARG A 88 0.42 5.08 8.43
C ARG A 88 1.42 5.30 7.28
N ILE A 89 0.94 5.39 6.05
CA ILE A 89 1.77 5.65 4.86
C ILE A 89 1.19 6.86 4.15
N ARG A 90 2.00 7.91 3.97
CA ARG A 90 1.61 9.15 3.26
C ARG A 90 0.31 9.79 3.77
N GLY A 91 0.09 9.79 5.08
CA GLY A 91 -1.13 10.38 5.63
C GLY A 91 -2.41 9.57 5.37
N GLY A 92 -2.31 8.31 4.92
CA GLY A 92 -3.38 7.30 4.94
C GLY A 92 -3.04 6.15 5.90
N GLU A 93 -4.03 5.60 6.60
CA GLU A 93 -3.86 4.31 7.28
C GLU A 93 -4.10 3.19 6.27
N ARG A 94 -3.22 2.18 6.28
CA ARG A 94 -3.26 1.01 5.39
C ARG A 94 -3.03 -0.24 6.23
N TRP A 95 -3.63 -1.35 5.83
CA TRP A 95 -3.62 -2.59 6.60
C TRP A 95 -2.93 -3.69 5.81
N PHE A 96 -2.11 -4.47 6.50
CA PHE A 96 -1.30 -5.51 5.90
C PHE A 96 -1.41 -6.79 6.74
N HIS A 97 -1.18 -7.91 6.07
CA HIS A 97 -0.91 -9.19 6.69
C HIS A 97 0.47 -9.68 6.25
N GLY A 98 1.16 -10.40 7.12
CA GLY A 98 2.27 -11.24 6.70
C GLY A 98 2.62 -12.31 7.74
N PHE A 99 3.46 -13.25 7.32
CA PHE A 99 3.91 -14.34 8.17
C PHE A 99 5.30 -14.07 8.74
N CYS A 100 5.40 -14.02 10.07
CA CYS A 100 6.63 -13.76 10.79
C CYS A 100 7.11 -15.01 11.53
N ASP A 101 8.39 -15.33 11.41
CA ASP A 101 9.05 -16.36 12.22
C ASP A 101 9.49 -15.74 13.56
N LEU A 102 8.78 -16.09 14.64
CA LEU A 102 9.03 -15.55 15.97
C LEU A 102 10.25 -16.16 16.69
N THR A 103 10.97 -17.08 16.04
CA THR A 103 12.34 -17.41 16.47
C THR A 103 13.20 -16.13 16.48
N ASP A 104 12.97 -15.25 15.50
CA ASP A 104 13.43 -13.86 15.55
C ASP A 104 12.31 -12.96 16.08
N ARG A 105 12.43 -12.54 17.34
CA ARG A 105 11.45 -11.64 17.99
C ARG A 105 11.30 -10.29 17.29
N GLN A 106 12.26 -9.87 16.46
CA GLN A 106 12.19 -8.63 15.68
C GLN A 106 11.55 -8.83 14.30
N SER A 107 11.21 -10.06 13.89
CA SER A 107 10.63 -10.35 12.57
C SER A 107 9.41 -9.47 12.26
N PRO A 108 8.45 -9.22 13.18
CA PRO A 108 7.33 -8.32 12.92
C PRO A 108 7.73 -6.85 12.67
N ASP A 109 8.68 -6.32 13.43
CA ASP A 109 9.17 -4.94 13.26
C ASP A 109 9.98 -4.80 11.96
N LYS A 110 10.78 -5.82 11.62
CA LYS A 110 11.52 -5.87 10.34
C LYS A 110 10.56 -5.96 9.15
N MET A 111 9.48 -6.74 9.26
CA MET A 111 8.43 -6.80 8.24
C MET A 111 7.77 -5.44 8.06
N ARG A 112 7.39 -4.77 9.16
CA ARG A 112 6.83 -3.40 9.10
C ARG A 112 7.76 -2.44 8.37
N ALA A 113 9.05 -2.45 8.70
CA ALA A 113 10.04 -1.60 8.05
C ALA A 113 10.17 -1.92 6.55
N ALA A 114 10.17 -3.20 6.19
CA ALA A 114 10.21 -3.64 4.79
C ALA A 114 8.95 -3.22 4.00
N ILE A 115 7.77 -3.29 4.62
CA ILE A 115 6.52 -2.81 4.00
C ILE A 115 6.60 -1.29 3.78
N ILE A 116 7.01 -0.53 4.79
CA ILE A 116 7.17 0.93 4.65
C ILE A 116 8.12 1.23 3.50
N ALA A 117 9.34 0.68 3.53
CA ALA A 117 10.34 0.91 2.49
C ALA A 117 9.85 0.50 1.09
N HIS A 118 9.14 -0.64 0.99
CA HIS A 118 8.56 -1.08 -0.28
C HIS A 118 7.52 -0.07 -0.79
N GLU A 119 6.57 0.32 0.07
CA GLU A 119 5.44 1.17 -0.29
C GLU A 119 5.83 2.65 -0.49
N THR A 120 6.93 3.09 0.13
CA THR A 120 7.47 4.45 -0.01
C THR A 120 8.53 4.60 -1.10
N GLY A 121 9.36 3.58 -1.33
CA GLY A 121 10.66 3.67 -1.99
C GLY A 121 10.71 4.42 -3.33
N ALA A 122 9.91 4.01 -4.33
CA ALA A 122 10.01 4.60 -5.66
C ALA A 122 9.50 6.04 -5.75
N SER A 123 8.53 6.43 -4.91
CA SER A 123 7.97 7.79 -4.95
C SER A 123 8.71 8.73 -4.02
N ASP A 124 9.27 8.24 -2.92
CA ASP A 124 9.96 9.08 -1.96
C ASP A 124 11.34 9.51 -2.47
N SER A 125 11.95 8.74 -3.39
CA SER A 125 13.18 9.13 -4.09
C SER A 125 12.96 10.17 -5.20
N MET A 126 11.73 10.38 -5.65
CA MET A 126 11.43 11.33 -6.73
C MET A 126 11.44 12.77 -6.20
N THR A 127 12.06 13.66 -6.97
CA THR A 127 11.93 15.11 -6.81
C THR A 127 10.47 15.53 -7.03
N ARG A 128 10.07 16.68 -6.49
CA ARG A 128 8.71 17.22 -6.71
C ARG A 128 8.39 17.34 -8.21
N ALA A 129 9.33 17.79 -9.03
CA ALA A 129 9.14 17.90 -10.48
C ALA A 129 8.86 16.53 -11.12
N GLU A 130 9.65 15.50 -10.81
CA GLU A 130 9.42 14.15 -11.30
C GLU A 130 8.07 13.58 -10.84
N LYS A 131 7.66 13.89 -9.61
CA LYS A 131 6.33 13.50 -9.08
C LYS A 131 5.21 14.12 -9.91
N LEU A 132 5.29 15.42 -10.20
CA LEU A 132 4.32 16.11 -11.04
C LEU A 132 4.30 15.56 -12.48
N GLU A 133 5.46 15.24 -13.07
CA GLU A 133 5.52 14.61 -14.40
C GLU A 133 4.88 13.21 -14.40
N ALA A 134 5.12 12.39 -13.38
CA ALA A 134 4.49 11.09 -13.27
C ALA A 134 2.97 11.21 -13.16
N ILE A 135 2.48 12.15 -12.35
CA ILE A 135 1.05 12.46 -12.22
C ILE A 135 0.46 12.92 -13.56
N TRP A 136 1.15 13.83 -14.25
CA TRP A 136 0.74 14.26 -15.59
C TRP A 136 0.61 13.06 -16.50
N ASN A 137 1.65 12.22 -16.60
CA ASN A 137 1.69 11.08 -17.51
C ASN A 137 0.64 9.98 -17.24
N ILE A 138 0.23 9.78 -15.99
CA ILE A 138 -0.83 8.80 -15.66
C ILE A 138 -2.25 9.35 -15.75
N THR A 139 -2.42 10.66 -15.67
CA THR A 139 -3.74 11.30 -15.72
C THR A 139 -4.34 11.08 -17.11
N PRO A 140 -5.58 10.57 -17.30
CA PRO A 140 -6.16 10.44 -18.63
C PRO A 140 -6.20 11.77 -19.39
N VAL A 141 -5.99 11.76 -20.72
CA VAL A 141 -5.96 13.00 -21.54
C VAL A 141 -7.21 13.86 -21.34
N LYS A 142 -8.39 13.24 -21.19
CA LYS A 142 -9.67 13.92 -20.92
C LYS A 142 -9.71 14.69 -19.58
N LEU A 143 -8.79 14.39 -18.66
CA LEU A 143 -8.67 15.06 -17.37
C LEU A 143 -7.46 16.01 -17.33
N ARG A 144 -6.71 16.14 -18.43
CA ARG A 144 -5.59 17.09 -18.57
C ARG A 144 -6.06 18.33 -19.33
N GLY A 145 -5.48 19.47 -18.99
CA GLY A 145 -5.74 20.71 -19.69
C GLY A 145 -4.56 21.67 -19.62
N THR A 146 -4.75 22.79 -20.30
CA THR A 146 -3.92 23.98 -20.10
C THR A 146 -4.87 25.11 -19.73
N ALA A 147 -4.45 25.98 -18.83
CA ALA A 147 -5.20 27.19 -18.54
C ALA A 147 -5.16 28.09 -19.79
N ARG A 148 -6.16 27.96 -20.67
CA ARG A 148 -6.19 28.61 -21.99
C ARG A 148 -7.26 29.68 -22.09
N ASN A 149 -8.44 29.44 -21.50
CA ASN A 149 -9.60 30.33 -21.49
C ASN A 149 -10.11 30.55 -20.06
N ALA A 150 -9.24 31.09 -19.21
CA ALA A 150 -9.61 31.64 -17.93
C ALA A 150 -10.62 32.79 -18.11
N ASP A 151 -11.78 32.72 -17.44
CA ASP A 151 -12.60 33.92 -17.24
C ASP A 151 -11.74 34.98 -16.52
N PRO A 152 -11.59 36.20 -17.05
CA PRO A 152 -10.78 37.25 -16.42
C PRO A 152 -11.12 37.49 -14.94
N GLU A 153 -12.35 37.22 -14.51
CA GLU A 153 -12.79 37.41 -13.12
C GLU A 153 -12.41 36.28 -12.17
N THR A 154 -11.95 35.14 -12.70
CA THR A 154 -11.68 33.93 -11.89
C THR A 154 -10.23 33.78 -11.42
N GLY A 155 -9.35 34.76 -11.73
CA GLY A 155 -7.92 34.73 -11.31
C GLY A 155 -7.03 33.77 -12.12
N TRP A 156 -7.56 33.11 -13.15
CA TRP A 156 -6.79 32.15 -13.96
C TRP A 156 -5.99 32.80 -15.10
N ALA A 157 -6.12 34.11 -15.30
CA ALA A 157 -5.45 34.85 -16.37
C ALA A 157 -3.91 34.84 -16.20
N GLU A 158 -3.41 34.93 -14.96
CA GLU A 158 -1.98 34.84 -14.61
C GLU A 158 -1.39 33.42 -14.74
N HIS A 159 -2.24 32.43 -14.98
CA HIS A 159 -1.85 31.03 -15.10
C HIS A 159 -1.88 30.52 -16.53
N ARG A 160 -2.03 31.44 -17.50
CA ARG A 160 -2.14 31.11 -18.91
C ARG A 160 -0.97 30.21 -19.37
N GLY A 161 -1.29 29.08 -19.99
CA GLY A 161 -0.31 28.11 -20.47
C GLY A 161 0.20 27.11 -19.42
N LYS A 162 -0.15 27.26 -18.13
CA LYS A 162 0.17 26.27 -17.11
C LYS A 162 -0.69 25.01 -17.25
N ARG A 163 -0.14 23.87 -16.84
CA ARG A 163 -0.81 22.56 -16.87
C ARG A 163 -1.86 22.49 -15.78
N THR A 164 -3.05 22.03 -16.16
CA THR A 164 -4.17 21.80 -15.24
C THR A 164 -4.59 20.34 -15.28
N ILE A 165 -5.07 19.85 -14.13
CA ILE A 165 -5.74 18.55 -14.04
C ILE A 165 -7.13 18.73 -13.44
N LEU A 166 -8.08 17.90 -13.89
CA LEU A 166 -9.41 17.83 -13.29
C LEU A 166 -9.35 16.88 -12.08
N VAL A 167 -9.58 17.41 -10.89
CA VAL A 167 -9.65 16.65 -9.63
C VAL A 167 -11.11 16.29 -9.37
N ASN A 168 -11.38 15.12 -8.79
CA ASN A 168 -12.73 14.66 -8.41
C ASN A 168 -13.75 14.48 -9.57
N ALA A 169 -13.31 14.04 -10.75
CA ALA A 169 -14.15 13.84 -11.95
C ALA A 169 -15.31 12.81 -11.86
N GLY A 170 -15.68 12.36 -10.65
CA GLY A 170 -16.79 11.44 -10.37
C GLY A 170 -17.73 11.89 -9.24
N ARG A 171 -17.54 13.11 -8.69
CA ARG A 171 -18.44 13.75 -7.71
C ARG A 171 -18.93 15.08 -8.28
N HIS A 172 -20.01 15.65 -7.71
CA HIS A 172 -20.65 16.88 -8.17
C HIS A 172 -19.76 18.14 -8.11
N ASP A 173 -18.52 18.03 -7.61
CA ASP A 173 -17.56 19.10 -7.33
C ASP A 173 -16.24 18.99 -8.16
N ALA A 174 -16.31 18.41 -9.36
CA ALA A 174 -15.15 18.32 -10.24
C ALA A 174 -14.58 19.72 -10.56
N THR A 175 -13.36 20.00 -10.10
CA THR A 175 -12.74 21.33 -10.21
C THR A 175 -11.38 21.23 -10.91
N PHE A 176 -11.09 22.16 -11.81
CA PHE A 176 -9.76 22.29 -12.41
C PHE A 176 -8.78 22.88 -11.41
N ARG A 177 -7.59 22.28 -11.32
CA ARG A 177 -6.49 22.73 -10.46
C ARG A 177 -5.20 22.80 -11.25
N LEU A 178 -4.33 23.74 -10.88
CA LEU A 178 -2.96 23.74 -11.38
C LEU A 178 -2.22 22.50 -10.89
N LEU A 179 -1.49 21.86 -11.79
CA LEU A 179 -0.68 20.70 -11.45
C LEU A 179 0.40 21.07 -10.42
N ASP A 180 0.99 22.26 -10.55
CA ASP A 180 2.09 22.71 -9.70
C ASP A 180 1.64 23.04 -8.26
N ASP A 181 0.34 23.31 -8.07
CA ASP A 181 -0.26 23.67 -6.78
C ASP A 181 -0.75 22.45 -5.97
N LEU A 182 -0.51 21.23 -6.47
CA LEU A 182 -0.83 20.03 -5.71
C LEU A 182 -0.03 19.99 -4.41
N SER A 183 -0.71 19.81 -3.29
CA SER A 183 -0.05 19.60 -2.00
C SER A 183 0.73 18.29 -1.99
N ASP A 184 1.70 18.15 -1.08
CA ASP A 184 2.46 16.90 -0.95
C ASP A 184 1.57 15.70 -0.62
N LEU A 185 0.45 15.93 0.09
CA LEU A 185 -0.57 14.91 0.37
C LEU A 185 -1.27 14.43 -0.91
N GLU A 186 -1.67 15.37 -1.77
CA GLU A 186 -2.35 15.05 -3.03
C GLU A 186 -1.41 14.37 -4.00
N ILE A 187 -0.17 14.84 -4.08
CA ILE A 187 0.89 14.18 -4.84
C ILE A 187 1.05 12.72 -4.37
N ALA A 188 1.12 12.51 -3.06
CA ALA A 188 1.18 11.18 -2.46
C ALA A 188 -0.02 10.28 -2.86
N GLU A 189 -1.24 10.82 -2.81
CA GLU A 189 -2.45 10.11 -3.21
C GLU A 189 -2.44 9.73 -4.69
N TYR A 190 -2.05 10.64 -5.58
CA TYR A 190 -1.94 10.32 -7.00
C TYR A 190 -0.87 9.27 -7.29
N LEU A 191 0.29 9.36 -6.64
CA LEU A 191 1.38 8.40 -6.84
C LEU A 191 1.06 7.02 -6.26
N SER A 192 0.24 6.92 -5.20
CA SER A 192 -0.27 5.64 -4.72
C SER A 192 -1.07 4.89 -5.80
N LYS A 193 -1.82 5.63 -6.63
CA LYS A 193 -2.60 5.09 -7.76
C LYS A 193 -1.75 4.69 -8.96
N VAL A 194 -0.58 5.31 -9.15
CA VAL A 194 0.38 4.95 -10.22
C VAL A 194 0.87 3.52 -10.02
N ARG A 195 1.17 3.12 -8.78
CA ARG A 195 1.77 1.82 -8.49
C ARG A 195 0.78 0.67 -8.67
N LEU A 196 -0.50 0.89 -8.38
CA LEU A 196 -1.60 -0.05 -8.67
C LEU A 196 -1.78 -0.37 -10.17
N ARG A 197 -1.19 0.42 -11.08
CA ARG A 197 -1.29 0.20 -12.54
C ARG A 197 -0.03 -0.37 -13.18
N ARG A 198 1.07 -0.49 -12.43
CA ARG A 198 2.38 -0.95 -12.93
C ARG A 198 2.74 -2.37 -12.48
N SER A 199 1.93 -2.95 -11.60
CA SER A 199 1.91 -4.37 -11.23
C SER A 199 0.79 -5.09 -11.97
#